data_AF-A0A6N4X8M5-F1
#
_entry.id   AF-A0A6N4X8M5-F1
#
_cell.length_a   1.000
_cell.length_b   1.000
_cell.length_c   1.000
_cell.angle_alpha   90.00
_cell.angle_beta   90.00
_cell.angle_gamma   90.00
#
_symmetry.space_group_name_H-M   'P 1'
#
loop_
_entity.id
_entity.type
_entity.pdbx_description
1 polymer ?
#
loop_
_entity_poly.entity_id
_entity_poly.type
_entity_poly.pdbx_seq_one_letter_code
_entity_poly.pdbx_strand_id
1 'polypeptide(L)'
;MKTFAEQIVEFNVNLIYDGNLPDEFQVLNPYLHNPETMKVMQEFYHKYYNDSKQRKFIIGINPSRHGAGVTGVPFTDTKRLERVCGITMESAYTHEISSVFMYDMIAEYGGADIFYENFYINSPFPLAIVRKSKKGWLNANYYDDKNLFECVKEFMITSLKKHISLNLNTSEVFVLGKRNAEFIAKLNKEEKLFDKMTVLEHPRYIQQYKSKEKQLYIDKYILTLKE
;
A
#
# COMPACT_ATOMS: atom_id res chain seq x y z
N MET A 1 23.59 11.79 2.09
CA MET A 1 22.77 10.90 1.22
C MET A 1 21.36 10.94 1.80
N LYS A 2 20.32 11.06 0.98
CA LYS A 2 18.95 11.13 1.52
C LYS A 2 18.57 9.81 2.19
N THR A 3 17.87 9.85 3.32
CA THR A 3 17.30 8.64 3.93
C THR A 3 16.17 8.08 3.08
N PHE A 4 15.77 6.83 3.34
CA PHE A 4 14.63 6.19 2.69
C PHE A 4 13.36 7.00 2.99
N ALA A 5 13.18 7.45 4.24
CA ALA A 5 12.08 8.32 4.65
C ALA A 5 12.00 9.61 3.82
N GLU A 6 13.11 10.34 3.67
CA GLU A 6 13.16 11.59 2.91
C GLU A 6 12.74 11.39 1.45
N GLN A 7 13.18 10.29 0.83
CA GLN A 7 12.83 9.97 -0.55
C GLN A 7 11.35 9.55 -0.71
N ILE A 8 10.79 8.79 0.25
CA ILE A 8 9.35 8.49 0.25
C ILE A 8 8.52 9.76 0.40
N VAL A 9 8.90 10.63 1.35
CA VAL A 9 8.19 11.89 1.60
C VAL A 9 8.21 12.75 0.35
N GLU A 10 9.37 12.90 -0.30
CA GLU A 10 9.50 13.64 -1.56
C GLU A 10 8.65 13.03 -2.67
N PHE A 11 8.60 11.70 -2.78
CA PHE A 11 7.71 11.02 -3.74
C PHE A 11 6.24 11.35 -3.46
N ASN A 12 5.79 11.26 -2.21
CA ASN A 12 4.39 11.48 -1.83
C ASN A 12 3.97 12.95 -1.98
N VAL A 13 4.83 13.91 -1.62
CA VAL A 13 4.59 15.36 -1.80
C VAL A 13 4.34 15.69 -3.27
N ASN A 14 5.08 15.06 -4.18
CA ASN A 14 5.01 15.31 -5.62
C ASN A 14 4.07 14.32 -6.34
N LEU A 15 3.30 13.52 -5.60
CA LEU A 15 2.45 12.50 -6.18
C LEU A 15 1.19 13.13 -6.79
N ILE A 16 1.11 13.13 -8.12
CA ILE A 16 -0.03 13.64 -8.88
C ILE A 16 -0.33 12.65 -10.00
N TYR A 17 -1.60 12.34 -10.21
CA TYR A 17 -2.09 11.66 -11.40
C TYR A 17 -2.96 12.64 -12.19
N ASP A 18 -2.52 12.97 -13.39
CA ASP A 18 -3.13 13.91 -14.34
C ASP A 18 -3.63 13.21 -15.62
N GLY A 19 -3.60 11.87 -15.65
CA GLY A 19 -4.10 11.06 -16.75
C GLY A 19 -5.63 11.02 -16.83
N ASN A 20 -6.14 10.66 -18.01
CA ASN A 20 -7.58 10.49 -18.24
C ASN A 20 -8.11 9.23 -17.54
N LEU A 21 -9.37 9.28 -17.11
CA LEU A 21 -10.09 8.15 -16.53
C LEU A 21 -11.43 7.97 -17.26
N PRO A 22 -12.04 6.77 -17.26
CA PRO A 22 -13.43 6.62 -17.68
C PRO A 22 -14.35 7.45 -16.77
N ASP A 23 -15.45 7.98 -17.34
CA ASP A 23 -16.34 8.97 -16.71
C ASP A 23 -16.86 8.58 -15.32
N GLU A 24 -17.00 7.29 -15.03
CA GLU A 24 -17.49 6.83 -13.75
C GLU A 24 -16.41 6.71 -12.66
N PHE A 25 -15.14 6.96 -12.97
CA PHE A 25 -14.02 6.84 -12.03
C PHE A 25 -13.42 8.19 -11.66
N GLN A 26 -12.93 8.30 -10.43
CA GLN A 26 -12.16 9.44 -9.94
C GLN A 26 -10.99 8.96 -9.09
N VAL A 27 -9.92 9.75 -9.08
CA VAL A 27 -8.77 9.56 -8.21
C VAL A 27 -8.87 10.52 -7.01
N LEU A 28 -8.63 9.98 -5.83
CA LEU A 28 -8.53 10.74 -4.59
C LEU A 28 -7.09 10.74 -4.13
N ASN A 29 -6.51 11.93 -4.06
CA ASN A 29 -5.17 12.14 -3.52
C ASN A 29 -5.25 12.53 -2.05
N PRO A 30 -4.78 11.68 -1.11
CA PRO A 30 -4.91 11.94 0.32
C PRO A 30 -4.14 13.18 0.78
N TYR A 31 -3.17 13.64 -0.01
CA TYR A 31 -2.25 14.73 0.32
C TYR A 31 -2.77 16.13 -0.07
N LEU A 32 -3.86 16.24 -0.83
CA LEU A 32 -4.34 17.54 -1.35
C LEU A 32 -5.36 18.24 -0.44
N HIS A 33 -6.13 17.49 0.35
CA HIS A 33 -7.31 18.04 1.02
C HIS A 33 -7.16 18.19 2.53
N ASN A 34 -6.28 17.39 3.15
CA ASN A 34 -6.06 17.42 4.59
C ASN A 34 -4.57 17.58 4.90
N PRO A 35 -4.14 18.77 5.36
CA PRO A 35 -2.75 19.01 5.74
C PRO A 35 -2.23 18.04 6.82
N GLU A 36 -3.11 17.53 7.69
CA GLU A 36 -2.71 16.58 8.73
C GLU A 36 -2.22 15.26 8.14
N THR A 37 -2.77 14.82 7.01
CA THR A 37 -2.30 13.62 6.30
C THR A 37 -0.80 13.70 6.03
N MET A 38 -0.32 14.85 5.55
CA MET A 38 1.11 15.06 5.26
C MET A 38 1.95 14.96 6.52
N LYS A 39 1.47 15.54 7.62
CA LYS A 39 2.15 15.51 8.92
C LYS A 39 2.29 14.07 9.43
N VAL A 40 1.18 13.33 9.53
CA VAL A 40 1.21 11.97 10.09
C VAL A 40 1.98 10.99 9.20
N MET A 41 1.91 11.17 7.88
CA MET A 41 2.69 10.40 6.90
C MET A 41 4.20 10.64 7.08
N GLN A 42 4.61 11.90 7.24
CA GLN A 42 6.02 12.25 7.51
C GLN A 42 6.50 11.66 8.84
N GLU A 43 5.71 11.82 9.91
CA GLU A 43 6.04 11.24 11.23
C GLU A 43 6.23 9.72 11.15
N PHE A 44 5.35 9.02 10.41
CA PHE A 44 5.45 7.58 10.23
C PHE A 44 6.73 7.18 9.48
N TYR A 45 7.01 7.81 8.33
CA TYR A 45 8.18 7.42 7.55
C TYR A 45 9.49 7.82 8.24
N HIS A 46 9.56 8.96 8.92
CA HIS A 46 10.72 9.30 9.74
C HIS A 46 10.89 8.37 10.95
N LYS A 47 9.81 7.83 11.52
CA LYS A 47 9.92 6.86 12.61
C LYS A 47 10.53 5.53 12.15
N TYR A 48 10.09 4.99 11.03
CA TYR A 48 10.43 3.61 10.63
C TYR A 48 11.44 3.45 9.49
N TYR A 49 11.73 4.54 8.75
CA TYR A 49 12.55 4.50 7.54
C TYR A 49 13.65 5.58 7.53
N ASN A 50 14.02 6.14 8.68
CA ASN A 50 15.06 7.18 8.78
C ASN A 50 16.48 6.60 8.74
N ASP A 51 16.75 5.79 7.72
CA ASP A 51 18.02 5.15 7.41
C ASP A 51 18.13 4.95 5.89
N SER A 52 19.17 4.28 5.40
CA SER A 52 19.34 3.97 3.97
C SER A 52 19.44 2.46 3.70
N LYS A 53 18.98 1.62 4.63
CA LYS A 53 19.03 0.16 4.49
C LYS A 53 18.05 -0.29 3.39
N GLN A 54 18.44 -1.31 2.64
CA GLN A 54 17.58 -1.90 1.63
C GLN A 54 16.36 -2.56 2.28
N ARG A 55 15.19 -2.49 1.63
CA ARG A 55 13.94 -3.12 2.08
C ARG A 55 13.45 -4.16 1.06
N LYS A 56 12.88 -5.26 1.54
CA LYS A 56 12.04 -6.15 0.71
C LYS A 56 10.71 -5.43 0.39
N PHE A 57 10.13 -5.70 -0.78
CA PHE A 57 8.94 -4.96 -1.22
C PHE A 57 7.65 -5.79 -1.11
N ILE A 58 6.62 -5.20 -0.51
CA ILE A 58 5.26 -5.74 -0.46
C ILE A 58 4.33 -4.84 -1.28
N ILE A 59 3.63 -5.42 -2.24
CA ILE A 59 2.72 -4.72 -3.15
C ILE A 59 1.25 -5.03 -2.79
N GLY A 60 0.55 -4.01 -2.29
CA GLY A 60 -0.91 -3.97 -2.19
C GLY A 60 -1.57 -3.65 -3.54
N ILE A 61 -2.88 -3.40 -3.53
CA ILE A 61 -3.66 -3.11 -4.75
C ILE A 61 -3.58 -1.62 -5.11
N ASN A 62 -4.39 -0.80 -4.43
CA ASN A 62 -4.31 0.66 -4.37
C ASN A 62 -5.00 1.11 -3.07
N PRO A 63 -4.70 2.32 -2.56
CA PRO A 63 -5.34 2.85 -1.36
C PRO A 63 -6.87 2.81 -1.40
N SER A 64 -7.48 2.58 -0.24
CA SER A 64 -8.91 2.81 -0.02
C SER A 64 -9.15 4.19 0.60
N ARG A 65 -10.31 4.81 0.34
CA ARG A 65 -10.66 6.12 0.89
C ARG A 65 -10.80 6.18 2.42
N HIS A 66 -10.76 5.04 3.12
CA HIS A 66 -10.90 4.98 4.58
C HIS A 66 -9.60 4.52 5.28
N GLY A 67 -8.57 4.16 4.53
CA GLY A 67 -7.29 3.66 5.03
C GLY A 67 -6.16 4.61 4.71
N ALA A 68 -5.21 4.16 3.89
CA ALA A 68 -4.14 5.00 3.35
C ALA A 68 -4.64 6.22 2.56
N GLY A 69 -5.88 6.20 2.05
CA GLY A 69 -6.55 7.39 1.48
C GLY A 69 -6.90 8.47 2.52
N VAL A 70 -6.63 8.23 3.80
CA VAL A 70 -6.78 9.18 4.91
C VAL A 70 -5.43 9.42 5.57
N THR A 71 -4.69 8.37 5.92
CA THR A 71 -3.42 8.50 6.67
C THR A 71 -2.19 8.71 5.81
N GLY A 72 -2.26 8.43 4.50
CA GLY A 72 -1.09 8.37 3.62
C GLY A 72 -0.21 7.13 3.84
N VAL A 73 -0.55 6.24 4.78
CA VAL A 73 0.27 5.07 5.15
C VAL A 73 -0.43 3.77 4.75
N PRO A 74 0.17 2.93 3.88
CA PRO A 74 -0.41 1.67 3.45
C PRO A 74 -0.83 0.75 4.60
N PHE A 75 -2.03 0.17 4.50
CA PHE A 75 -2.62 -0.73 5.49
C PHE A 75 -2.64 -0.21 6.94
N THR A 76 -2.61 1.10 7.12
CA THR A 76 -2.56 1.73 8.44
C THR A 76 -3.71 2.72 8.55
N ASP A 77 -4.81 2.29 9.17
CA ASP A 77 -5.90 3.21 9.52
C ASP A 77 -5.55 4.03 10.76
N THR A 78 -6.37 5.03 11.10
CA THR A 78 -6.03 5.95 12.20
C THR A 78 -5.96 5.24 13.56
N LYS A 79 -6.73 4.16 13.76
CA LYS A 79 -6.68 3.36 14.99
C LYS A 79 -5.35 2.64 15.17
N ARG A 80 -4.80 2.04 14.10
CA ARG A 80 -3.49 1.37 14.18
C ARG A 80 -2.34 2.35 14.20
N LEU A 81 -2.48 3.46 13.46
CA LEU A 81 -1.52 4.56 13.50
C LEU A 81 -1.33 5.08 14.93
N GLU A 82 -2.43 5.31 15.65
CA GLU A 82 -2.41 5.75 17.05
C GLU A 82 -1.89 4.63 17.97
N ARG A 83 -2.56 3.49 18.00
CA ARG A 83 -2.33 2.47 19.04
C ARG A 83 -1.02 1.70 18.89
N VAL A 84 -0.55 1.50 17.66
CA VAL A 84 0.67 0.74 17.39
C VAL A 84 1.82 1.66 17.02
N CYS A 85 1.57 2.66 16.18
CA CYS A 85 2.64 3.57 15.75
C CYS A 85 2.84 4.77 16.67
N GLY A 86 1.91 5.06 17.60
CA GLY A 86 2.01 6.20 18.50
C GLY A 86 1.82 7.56 17.81
N ILE A 87 1.19 7.58 16.63
CA ILE A 87 0.97 8.77 15.82
C ILE A 87 -0.54 9.01 15.75
N THR A 88 -0.99 10.14 16.30
CA THR A 88 -2.43 10.46 16.38
C THR A 88 -2.83 11.30 15.18
N MET A 89 -4.00 10.99 14.61
CA MET A 89 -4.67 11.82 13.61
C MET A 89 -5.97 12.35 14.20
N GLU A 90 -6.06 13.66 14.41
CA GLU A 90 -7.16 14.34 15.10
C GLU A 90 -8.36 14.58 14.18
N SER A 91 -8.11 14.84 12.90
CA SER A 91 -9.15 15.19 11.92
C SER A 91 -10.03 14.01 11.49
N ALA A 92 -9.61 12.76 11.76
CA ALA A 92 -10.30 11.58 11.28
C ALA A 92 -10.15 10.37 12.21
N TYR A 93 -11.22 9.57 12.30
CA TYR A 93 -11.22 8.30 13.01
C TYR A 93 -11.78 7.19 12.12
N THR A 94 -10.91 6.34 11.58
CA THR A 94 -11.28 5.34 10.57
C THR A 94 -11.06 3.91 11.04
N HIS A 95 -11.73 2.97 10.37
CA HIS A 95 -11.54 1.54 10.60
C HIS A 95 -11.42 0.79 9.28
N GLU A 96 -10.24 0.23 9.01
CA GLU A 96 -9.97 -0.64 7.87
C GLU A 96 -9.66 -2.07 8.31
N ILE A 97 -10.50 -3.03 7.89
CA ILE A 97 -10.31 -4.45 8.21
C ILE A 97 -8.95 -4.99 7.73
N SER A 98 -8.46 -4.57 6.57
CA SER A 98 -7.13 -4.96 6.07
C SER A 98 -6.03 -4.52 7.04
N SER A 99 -6.17 -3.33 7.63
CA SER A 99 -5.25 -2.81 8.64
C SER A 99 -5.28 -3.63 9.93
N VAL A 100 -6.46 -4.15 10.34
CA VAL A 100 -6.53 -5.08 11.49
C VAL A 100 -5.64 -6.29 11.26
N PHE A 101 -5.81 -6.96 10.12
CA PHE A 101 -5.03 -8.17 9.82
C PHE A 101 -3.53 -7.88 9.73
N MET A 102 -3.17 -6.80 9.00
CA MET A 102 -1.76 -6.46 8.82
C MET A 102 -1.05 -6.19 10.14
N TYR A 103 -1.71 -5.47 11.06
CA TYR A 103 -1.09 -5.17 12.36
C TYR A 103 -1.13 -6.34 13.35
N ASP A 104 -2.12 -7.23 13.28
CA ASP A 104 -2.08 -8.51 13.99
C ASP A 104 -0.87 -9.35 13.52
N MET A 105 -0.66 -9.44 12.19
CA MET A 105 0.48 -10.13 11.60
C MET A 105 1.82 -9.47 11.97
N ILE A 106 1.91 -8.13 11.91
CA ILE A 106 3.12 -7.38 12.28
C ILE A 106 3.47 -7.60 13.76
N ALA A 107 2.47 -7.64 14.65
CA ALA A 107 2.69 -7.91 16.06
C ALA A 107 3.36 -9.28 16.27
N GLU A 108 2.86 -10.33 15.61
CA GLU A 108 3.42 -11.68 15.70
C GLU A 108 4.72 -11.86 14.91
N TYR A 109 4.95 -11.05 13.87
CA TYR A 109 6.21 -11.04 13.13
C TYR A 109 7.39 -10.64 14.03
N GLY A 110 7.16 -9.71 14.96
CA GLY A 110 8.14 -9.16 15.88
C GLY A 110 7.89 -7.70 16.27
N GLY A 111 6.79 -7.09 15.84
CA GLY A 111 6.46 -5.68 16.07
C GLY A 111 6.78 -4.78 14.88
N ALA A 112 6.25 -3.55 14.92
CA ALA A 112 6.32 -2.59 13.81
C ALA A 112 7.77 -2.16 13.49
N ASP A 113 8.60 -1.94 14.50
CA ASP A 113 10.00 -1.54 14.29
C ASP A 113 10.77 -2.60 13.49
N ILE A 114 10.68 -3.87 13.90
CA ILE A 114 11.34 -4.99 13.21
C ILE A 114 10.75 -5.18 11.81
N PHE A 115 9.42 -5.12 11.68
CA PHE A 115 8.79 -5.33 10.39
C PHE A 115 9.18 -4.25 9.38
N TYR A 116 9.09 -2.97 9.74
CA TYR A 116 9.38 -1.87 8.82
C TYR A 116 10.88 -1.63 8.61
N GLU A 117 11.75 -2.16 9.47
CA GLU A 117 13.19 -2.27 9.18
C GLU A 117 13.47 -3.22 8.00
N ASN A 118 12.63 -4.22 7.77
CA ASN A 118 12.82 -5.23 6.73
C ASN A 118 11.97 -4.99 5.47
N PHE A 119 10.77 -4.44 5.63
CA PHE A 119 9.78 -4.32 4.58
C PHE A 119 9.36 -2.89 4.30
N TYR A 120 9.15 -2.61 3.01
CA TYR A 120 8.43 -1.45 2.53
C TYR A 120 7.13 -1.91 1.88
N ILE A 121 6.00 -1.29 2.24
CA ILE A 121 4.71 -1.58 1.63
C ILE A 121 4.30 -0.39 0.75
N ASN A 122 3.90 -0.67 -0.49
CA ASN A 122 3.20 0.30 -1.33
C ASN A 122 2.29 -0.42 -2.34
N SER A 123 1.87 0.27 -3.39
CA SER A 123 1.00 -0.22 -4.45
C SER A 123 1.46 0.35 -5.79
N PRO A 124 1.18 -0.33 -6.92
CA PRO A 124 1.50 0.21 -8.23
C PRO A 124 0.81 1.56 -8.49
N PHE A 125 -0.43 1.72 -8.00
CA PHE A 125 -1.17 2.97 -8.07
C PHE A 125 -1.38 3.54 -6.66
N PRO A 126 -0.47 4.41 -6.16
CA PRO A 126 -0.46 4.90 -4.76
C PRO A 126 -1.53 5.95 -4.43
N LEU A 127 -2.63 6.00 -5.18
CA LEU A 127 -3.75 6.90 -4.96
C LEU A 127 -5.05 6.10 -4.86
N ALA A 128 -6.02 6.61 -4.10
CA ALA A 128 -7.31 5.93 -4.00
C ALA A 128 -8.12 6.13 -5.29
N ILE A 129 -8.80 5.09 -5.76
CA ILE A 129 -9.72 5.16 -6.89
C ILE A 129 -11.13 4.94 -6.36
N VAL A 130 -12.07 5.77 -6.81
CA VAL A 130 -13.49 5.62 -6.53
C VAL A 130 -14.31 5.50 -7.81
N ARG A 131 -15.37 4.70 -7.77
CA ARG A 131 -16.34 4.54 -8.85
C ARG A 131 -17.71 5.07 -8.44
N LYS A 132 -18.36 5.79 -9.34
CA LYS A 132 -19.72 6.29 -9.16
C LYS A 132 -20.72 5.13 -9.12
N SER A 133 -21.63 5.14 -8.15
CA SER A 133 -22.72 4.19 -8.03
C SER A 133 -24.05 4.91 -7.75
N LYS A 134 -25.18 4.18 -7.81
CA LYS A 134 -26.50 4.72 -7.45
C LYS A 134 -26.56 5.28 -6.02
N LYS A 135 -25.70 4.79 -5.12
CA LYS A 135 -25.67 5.16 -3.69
C LYS A 135 -24.49 6.09 -3.34
N GLY A 136 -23.86 6.71 -4.34
CA GLY A 136 -22.67 7.54 -4.19
C GLY A 136 -21.39 6.85 -4.64
N TRP A 137 -20.24 7.37 -4.23
CA TRP A 137 -18.93 6.81 -4.59
C TRP A 137 -18.63 5.53 -3.83
N LEU A 138 -17.97 4.56 -4.46
CA LEU A 138 -17.46 3.33 -3.84
C LEU A 138 -15.97 3.20 -4.13
N ASN A 139 -15.20 2.53 -3.26
CA ASN A 139 -13.81 2.20 -3.59
C ASN A 139 -13.77 1.31 -4.84
N ALA A 140 -12.79 1.54 -5.71
CA ALA A 140 -12.50 0.70 -6.86
C ALA A 140 -11.02 0.30 -6.85
N ASN A 141 -10.75 -0.88 -7.42
CA ASN A 141 -9.40 -1.30 -7.71
C ASN A 141 -9.04 -0.87 -9.13
N TYR A 142 -7.77 -0.61 -9.38
CA TYR A 142 -7.26 -0.25 -10.71
C TYR A 142 -7.59 -1.28 -11.79
N TYR A 143 -7.85 -2.54 -11.41
CA TYR A 143 -8.18 -3.66 -12.31
C TYR A 143 -9.67 -4.00 -12.39
N ASP A 144 -10.55 -3.24 -11.74
CA ASP A 144 -11.99 -3.56 -11.72
C ASP A 144 -12.65 -3.32 -13.09
N ASP A 145 -12.05 -2.47 -13.92
CA ASP A 145 -12.45 -2.20 -15.30
C ASP A 145 -11.22 -2.24 -16.23
N LYS A 146 -11.39 -2.76 -17.45
CA LYS A 146 -10.29 -2.90 -18.41
C LYS A 146 -9.80 -1.53 -18.88
N ASN A 147 -10.72 -0.61 -19.21
CA ASN A 147 -10.35 0.72 -19.70
C ASN A 147 -9.68 1.52 -18.59
N LEU A 148 -10.16 1.38 -17.34
CA LEU A 148 -9.47 1.96 -16.18
C LEU A 148 -8.02 1.48 -16.09
N PHE A 149 -7.79 0.16 -16.18
CA PHE A 149 -6.44 -0.39 -16.10
C PHE A 149 -5.53 0.18 -17.20
N GLU A 150 -5.99 0.22 -18.45
CA GLU A 150 -5.21 0.79 -19.56
C GLU A 150 -4.87 2.27 -19.32
N CYS A 151 -5.81 3.06 -18.77
CA CYS A 151 -5.59 4.47 -18.44
C CYS A 151 -4.51 4.69 -17.36
N VAL A 152 -4.38 3.79 -16.39
CA VAL A 152 -3.45 3.95 -15.26
C VAL A 152 -2.15 3.16 -15.40
N LYS A 153 -2.05 2.26 -16.39
CA LYS A 153 -0.94 1.31 -16.57
C LYS A 153 0.44 1.98 -16.62
N GLU A 154 0.61 3.01 -17.46
CA GLU A 154 1.90 3.71 -17.61
C GLU A 154 2.31 4.43 -16.31
N PHE A 155 1.34 5.01 -15.61
CA PHE A 155 1.58 5.61 -14.32
C PHE A 155 1.98 4.57 -13.26
N MET A 156 1.34 3.40 -13.28
CA MET A 156 1.70 2.29 -12.40
C MET A 156 3.14 1.81 -12.61
N ILE A 157 3.57 1.66 -13.87
CA ILE A 157 4.96 1.30 -14.21
C ILE A 157 5.93 2.38 -13.70
N THR A 158 5.62 3.65 -13.97
CA THR A 158 6.44 4.79 -13.52
C THR A 158 6.55 4.83 -12.00
N SER A 159 5.44 4.62 -11.29
CA SER A 159 5.38 4.58 -9.83
C SER A 159 6.23 3.43 -9.27
N LEU A 160 6.09 2.21 -9.81
CA LEU A 160 6.89 1.06 -9.40
C LEU A 160 8.39 1.29 -9.61
N LYS A 161 8.80 1.83 -10.77
CA LYS A 161 10.20 2.18 -11.04
C LYS A 161 10.74 3.21 -10.06
N LYS A 162 9.94 4.24 -9.72
CA LYS A 162 10.31 5.23 -8.69
C LYS A 162 10.49 4.57 -7.33
N HIS A 163 9.58 3.69 -6.91
CA HIS A 163 9.75 2.94 -5.66
C HIS A 163 10.98 2.04 -5.66
N ILE A 164 11.26 1.33 -6.76
CA ILE A 164 12.45 0.49 -6.90
C ILE A 164 13.73 1.32 -6.77
N SER A 165 13.76 2.53 -7.32
CA SER A 165 14.91 3.44 -7.21
C SER A 165 15.22 3.93 -5.79
N LEU A 166 14.32 3.66 -4.82
CA LEU A 166 14.54 3.95 -3.39
C LEU A 166 15.50 2.95 -2.72
N ASN A 167 16.23 2.13 -3.48
CA ASN A 167 17.04 1.02 -2.99
C ASN A 167 16.20 -0.14 -2.42
N LEU A 168 15.19 -0.60 -3.17
CA LEU A 168 14.45 -1.82 -2.84
C LEU A 168 15.19 -3.07 -3.32
N ASN A 169 15.03 -4.18 -2.60
CA ASN A 169 15.43 -5.48 -3.10
C ASN A 169 14.43 -5.95 -4.17
N THR A 170 14.91 -6.14 -5.40
CA THR A 170 14.11 -6.61 -6.54
C THR A 170 14.24 -8.10 -6.84
N SER A 171 15.03 -8.85 -6.06
CA SER A 171 15.15 -10.30 -6.23
C SER A 171 13.83 -11.02 -5.97
N GLU A 172 13.00 -10.47 -5.09
CA GLU A 172 11.68 -10.98 -4.78
C GLU A 172 10.72 -9.88 -4.33
N VAL A 173 9.49 -9.95 -4.83
CA VAL A 173 8.38 -9.09 -4.41
C VAL A 173 7.22 -9.91 -3.87
N PHE A 174 6.61 -9.45 -2.79
CA PHE A 174 5.43 -10.07 -2.19
C PHE A 174 4.17 -9.35 -2.64
N VAL A 175 3.31 -10.01 -3.41
CA VAL A 175 2.09 -9.38 -3.96
C VAL A 175 0.87 -9.86 -3.20
N LEU A 176 0.13 -8.90 -2.65
CA LEU A 176 -1.08 -9.16 -1.87
C LEU A 176 -2.29 -9.26 -2.81
N GLY A 177 -2.84 -10.46 -2.91
CA GLY A 177 -4.04 -10.79 -3.69
C GLY A 177 -3.74 -11.46 -5.02
N LYS A 178 -4.45 -12.57 -5.30
CA LYS A 178 -4.29 -13.36 -6.54
C LYS A 178 -4.57 -12.53 -7.80
N ARG A 179 -5.69 -11.81 -7.83
CA ARG A 179 -6.02 -10.93 -8.96
C ARG A 179 -4.99 -9.80 -9.12
N ASN A 180 -4.51 -9.22 -8.02
CA ASN A 180 -3.44 -8.22 -8.07
C ASN A 180 -2.18 -8.79 -8.72
N ALA A 181 -1.77 -10.00 -8.34
CA ALA A 181 -0.61 -10.69 -8.90
C ALA A 181 -0.72 -10.93 -10.42
N GLU A 182 -1.91 -11.22 -10.95
CA GLU A 182 -2.11 -11.35 -12.40
C GLU A 182 -1.78 -10.05 -13.16
N PHE A 183 -2.11 -8.89 -12.59
CA PHE A 183 -1.82 -7.59 -13.21
C PHE A 183 -0.36 -7.18 -12.99
N ILE A 184 0.20 -7.38 -11.80
CA ILE A 184 1.64 -7.14 -11.56
C ILE A 184 2.49 -8.03 -12.47
N ALA A 185 2.09 -9.28 -12.71
CA ALA A 185 2.81 -10.18 -13.62
C ALA A 185 2.80 -9.67 -15.07
N LYS A 186 1.72 -9.03 -15.52
CA LYS A 186 1.67 -8.37 -16.84
C LYS A 186 2.69 -7.23 -16.92
N LEU A 187 2.72 -6.36 -15.91
CA LEU A 187 3.70 -5.27 -15.85
C LEU A 187 5.13 -5.80 -15.76
N ASN A 188 5.37 -6.83 -14.95
CA ASN A 188 6.69 -7.42 -14.77
C ASN A 188 7.20 -8.13 -16.03
N LYS A 189 6.31 -8.74 -16.82
CA LYS A 189 6.67 -9.36 -18.11
C LYS A 189 7.17 -8.33 -19.12
N GLU A 190 6.61 -7.12 -19.10
CA GLU A 190 6.97 -6.02 -19.98
C GLU A 190 8.25 -5.32 -19.53
N GLU A 191 8.35 -5.04 -18.23
CA GLU A 191 9.36 -4.12 -17.68
C GLU A 191 10.49 -4.81 -16.90
N LYS A 192 10.36 -6.12 -16.60
CA LYS A 192 11.34 -6.92 -15.85
C LYS A 192 11.74 -6.25 -14.52
N LEU A 193 10.75 -5.88 -13.72
CA LEU A 193 10.90 -5.14 -12.46
C LEU A 193 11.44 -6.01 -11.31
N PHE A 194 11.09 -7.30 -11.29
CA PHE A 194 11.40 -8.24 -10.21
C PHE A 194 11.74 -9.62 -10.74
N ASP A 195 12.68 -10.32 -10.09
CA ASP A 195 13.11 -11.66 -10.49
C ASP A 195 12.09 -12.74 -10.09
N LYS A 196 11.57 -12.66 -8.85
CA LYS A 196 10.58 -13.57 -8.28
C LYS A 196 9.36 -12.82 -7.76
N MET A 197 8.18 -13.40 -7.95
CA MET A 197 6.93 -12.92 -7.37
C MET A 197 6.33 -13.99 -6.45
N THR A 198 6.14 -13.64 -5.19
CA THR A 198 5.47 -14.51 -4.21
C THR A 198 4.12 -13.92 -3.84
N VAL A 199 3.06 -14.72 -3.95
CA VAL A 199 1.68 -14.25 -3.81
C VAL A 199 1.12 -14.67 -2.45
N LEU A 200 0.57 -13.70 -1.73
CA LEU A 200 -0.14 -13.91 -0.46
C LEU A 200 -1.59 -13.46 -0.60
N GLU A 201 -2.52 -14.09 0.10
CA GLU A 201 -3.93 -13.72 0.08
C GLU A 201 -4.12 -12.32 0.65
N HIS A 202 -4.88 -11.46 -0.03
CA HIS A 202 -5.03 -10.08 0.39
C HIS A 202 -5.65 -9.98 1.81
N PRO A 203 -5.16 -9.09 2.71
CA PRO A 203 -5.67 -8.95 4.08
C PRO A 203 -7.19 -8.75 4.17
N ARG A 204 -7.75 -7.95 3.25
CA ARG A 204 -9.21 -7.77 3.11
C ARG A 204 -9.95 -9.09 2.86
N TYR A 205 -9.45 -9.95 1.96
CA TYR A 205 -10.08 -11.23 1.66
C TYR A 205 -10.10 -12.12 2.91
N ILE A 206 -8.97 -12.15 3.62
CA ILE A 206 -8.84 -12.96 4.85
C ILE A 206 -9.88 -12.51 5.87
N GLN A 207 -9.97 -11.21 6.14
CA GLN A 207 -10.91 -10.68 7.12
C GLN A 207 -12.38 -10.84 6.72
N GLN A 208 -12.71 -10.78 5.43
CA GLN A 208 -14.09 -10.89 4.96
C GLN A 208 -14.59 -12.33 4.88
N TYR A 209 -13.73 -13.27 4.47
CA TYR A 209 -14.16 -14.61 4.09
C TYR A 209 -13.51 -15.72 4.92
N LYS A 210 -12.40 -15.42 5.61
CA LYS A 210 -11.54 -16.39 6.30
C LYS A 210 -11.21 -15.98 7.73
N SER A 211 -12.04 -15.14 8.35
CA SER A 211 -11.78 -14.61 9.70
C SER A 211 -11.62 -15.70 10.77
N LYS A 212 -12.31 -16.84 10.63
CA LYS A 212 -12.13 -18.01 11.52
C LYS A 212 -10.78 -18.71 11.37
N GLU A 213 -10.14 -18.55 10.21
CA GLU A 213 -8.84 -19.14 9.86
C GLU A 213 -7.72 -18.09 9.97
N LYS A 214 -7.96 -16.92 10.59
CA LYS A 214 -7.03 -15.78 10.60
C LYS A 214 -5.60 -16.17 11.01
N GLN A 215 -5.45 -16.96 12.06
CA GLN A 215 -4.13 -17.38 12.57
C GLN A 215 -3.32 -18.16 11.52
N LEU A 216 -3.97 -19.08 10.79
CA LEU A 216 -3.33 -19.84 9.73
C LEU A 216 -2.70 -18.92 8.66
N TYR A 217 -3.38 -17.81 8.34
CA TYR A 217 -2.85 -16.84 7.39
C TYR A 217 -1.74 -15.97 8.00
N ILE A 218 -1.80 -15.63 9.29
CA ILE A 218 -0.70 -14.93 9.99
C ILE A 218 0.56 -15.80 9.95
N ASP A 219 0.44 -17.07 10.33
CA ASP A 219 1.56 -18.03 10.34
C ASP A 219 2.15 -18.19 8.93
N LYS A 220 1.29 -18.30 7.90
CA LYS A 220 1.70 -18.34 6.49
C LYS A 220 2.48 -17.08 6.10
N TYR A 221 1.95 -15.90 6.42
CA TYR A 221 2.63 -14.63 6.12
C TYR A 221 4.01 -14.58 6.77
N ILE A 222 4.11 -14.92 8.06
CA ILE A 222 5.37 -14.86 8.81
C ILE A 222 6.39 -15.84 8.23
N LEU A 223 5.96 -17.09 7.95
CA LEU A 223 6.83 -18.09 7.33
C LEU A 223 7.39 -17.59 6.00
N THR A 224 6.51 -17.11 5.11
CA THR A 224 6.90 -16.61 3.79
C THR A 224 7.77 -15.35 3.84
N LEU A 225 7.55 -14.45 4.80
CA LEU A 225 8.31 -13.19 4.89
C LEU A 225 9.69 -13.38 5.56
N LYS A 226 9.87 -14.43 6.36
CA LYS A 226 11.14 -14.74 7.03
C LYS A 226 12.09 -15.61 6.20
N GLU A 227 11.60 -16.22 5.12
CA GLU A 227 12.45 -16.84 4.09
C GLU A 227 13.39 -15.81 3.43
#